data_AF-A0A7S4QCE5-F1
#
_entry.id   AF-A0A7S4QCE5-F1
#
_cell.length_a   1.000
_cell.length_b   1.000
_cell.length_c   1.000
_cell.angle_alpha   90.00
_cell.angle_beta   90.00
_cell.angle_gamma   90.00
#
_symmetry.space_group_name_H-M   'P 1'
#
loop_
_entity.id
_entity.type
_entity.pdbx_description
1 polymer ?
#
loop_
_entity_poly.entity_id
_entity_poly.type
_entity_poly.pdbx_seq_one_letter_code
_entity_poly.pdbx_strand_id
1 'polypeptide(L)'
;MAQASRGVATDSCVLHAPLCRGRMSGVCLGFQAPGLIRGTLAWLCVGFVATVVAQAFVKVTPKITKQESRQLALVVVWVSTICMWLFWAFVYMHQMVPIIYPVHKPIA
;
A
#
# COMPACT_ATOMS: atom_id res chain seq x y z
N MET A 1 -40.99 -28.48 27.94
CA MET A 1 -40.13 -27.31 27.62
C MET A 1 -40.14 -27.18 26.09
N ALA A 2 -41.17 -26.59 25.49
CA ALA A 2 -41.46 -25.16 25.40
C ALA A 2 -40.43 -24.38 24.55
N GLN A 3 -40.92 -24.02 23.36
CA GLN A 3 -40.56 -22.89 22.48
C GLN A 3 -39.25 -22.94 21.68
N ALA A 4 -39.16 -22.70 20.36
CA ALA A 4 -39.96 -22.08 19.29
C ALA A 4 -39.19 -20.90 18.64
N SER A 5 -39.23 -20.88 17.30
CA SER A 5 -39.05 -19.75 16.37
C SER A 5 -37.60 -19.27 16.15
N ARG A 6 -37.03 -19.29 14.93
CA ARG A 6 -37.54 -18.90 13.58
C ARG A 6 -36.96 -19.87 12.53
N GLY A 7 -37.76 -20.60 11.73
CA GLY A 7 -38.38 -20.15 10.46
C GLY A 7 -37.32 -19.95 9.37
N VAL A 8 -36.95 -20.93 8.53
CA VAL A 8 -37.67 -21.55 7.37
C VAL A 8 -38.04 -20.56 6.26
N ALA A 9 -37.54 -20.91 5.08
CA ALA A 9 -38.01 -20.67 3.72
C ALA A 9 -37.53 -19.42 2.97
N THR A 10 -37.30 -19.68 1.67
CA THR A 10 -37.12 -18.79 0.53
C THR A 10 -35.70 -18.24 0.35
N ASP A 11 -35.06 -18.30 -0.81
CA ASP A 11 -35.47 -18.83 -2.10
C ASP A 11 -34.24 -18.94 -2.99
N SER A 12 -34.27 -19.92 -3.86
CA SER A 12 -33.44 -19.99 -5.05
C SER A 12 -33.65 -18.74 -5.90
N CYS A 13 -32.62 -17.90 -6.07
CA CYS A 13 -32.55 -17.00 -7.22
C CYS A 13 -31.10 -16.61 -7.52
N VAL A 14 -30.57 -17.28 -8.54
CA VAL A 14 -29.60 -16.74 -9.48
C VAL A 14 -29.97 -15.29 -9.83
N LEU A 15 -29.21 -14.30 -9.34
CA LEU A 15 -28.92 -13.03 -10.04
C LEU A 15 -28.22 -12.06 -9.07
N HIS A 16 -26.89 -12.01 -9.12
CA HIS A 16 -26.12 -10.79 -9.41
C HIS A 16 -24.66 -11.03 -9.04
N ALA A 17 -23.89 -11.38 -10.06
CA ALA A 17 -22.51 -10.98 -10.13
C ALA A 17 -22.39 -9.47 -9.83
N PRO A 18 -21.37 -9.10 -9.05
CA PRO A 18 -20.38 -8.19 -9.61
C PRO A 18 -18.97 -8.78 -9.50
N LEU A 19 -18.83 -10.12 -9.61
CA LEU A 19 -17.53 -10.77 -9.71
C LEU A 19 -16.81 -10.53 -11.05
N CYS A 20 -17.43 -9.82 -11.99
CA CYS A 20 -16.77 -9.30 -13.20
C CYS A 20 -16.92 -7.77 -13.30
N ARG A 21 -16.36 -7.02 -12.34
CA ARG A 21 -15.89 -5.65 -12.62
C ARG A 21 -14.43 -5.46 -12.21
N GLY A 22 -13.63 -6.51 -12.40
CA GLY A 22 -12.26 -6.33 -12.87
C GLY A 22 -12.33 -5.74 -14.28
N ARG A 23 -12.60 -4.44 -14.39
CA ARG A 23 -12.33 -3.70 -15.62
C ARG A 23 -10.81 -3.74 -15.77
N MET A 24 -10.29 -4.79 -16.42
CA MET A 24 -9.03 -4.73 -17.14
C MET A 24 -9.23 -3.76 -18.30
N SER A 25 -9.35 -2.48 -17.98
CA SER A 25 -8.90 -1.44 -18.90
C SER A 25 -7.39 -1.59 -18.89
N GLY A 26 -6.90 -2.48 -19.74
CA GLY A 26 -5.52 -2.46 -20.24
C GLY A 26 -5.32 -1.19 -21.05
N VAL A 27 -5.51 -0.04 -20.42
CA VAL A 27 -4.88 1.20 -20.85
C VAL A 27 -3.52 1.13 -20.19
N CYS A 28 -2.46 1.30 -20.96
CA CYS A 28 -1.11 1.51 -20.44
C CYS A 28 -1.10 2.83 -19.65
N LEU A 29 -1.74 2.85 -18.49
CA LEU A 29 -1.74 3.94 -17.52
C LEU A 29 -0.41 3.84 -16.76
N GLY A 30 0.72 3.92 -17.48
CA GLY A 30 2.05 3.69 -16.92
C GLY A 30 2.25 4.48 -15.62
N PHE A 31 2.10 5.80 -15.67
CA PHE A 31 2.20 6.65 -14.47
C PHE A 31 0.85 6.95 -13.81
N GLN A 32 -0.26 6.84 -14.54
CA GLN A 32 -1.60 7.22 -14.07
C GLN A 32 -2.40 6.01 -13.51
N ALA A 33 -1.71 4.89 -13.24
CA ALA A 33 -2.33 3.72 -12.63
C ALA A 33 -2.91 4.11 -11.26
N PRO A 34 -4.19 3.80 -10.98
CA PRO A 34 -4.84 4.19 -9.73
C PRO A 34 -4.14 3.59 -8.50
N GLY A 35 -3.47 2.43 -8.65
CA GLY A 35 -2.67 1.83 -7.59
C GLY A 35 -1.40 2.62 -7.28
N LEU A 36 -0.71 3.14 -8.31
CA LEU A 36 0.48 3.96 -8.12
C LEU A 36 0.11 5.29 -7.43
N ILE A 37 -0.96 5.95 -7.85
CA ILE A 37 -1.41 7.22 -7.26
C ILE A 37 -1.75 7.05 -5.77
N ARG A 38 -2.54 6.02 -5.44
CA ARG A 38 -2.90 5.73 -4.03
C ARG A 38 -1.67 5.38 -3.20
N GLY A 39 -0.73 4.60 -3.75
CA GLY A 39 0.52 4.26 -3.07
C GLY A 39 1.40 5.48 -2.81
N THR A 40 1.56 6.37 -3.80
CA THR A 40 2.32 7.61 -3.65
C THR A 40 1.71 8.53 -2.59
N LEU A 41 0.38 8.67 -2.55
CA LEU A 41 -0.31 9.43 -1.50
C LEU A 41 -0.08 8.84 -0.11
N ALA A 42 -0.20 7.50 0.02
CA ALA A 42 0.05 6.82 1.29
C ALA A 42 1.50 7.00 1.77
N TRP A 43 2.48 6.85 0.87
CA TRP A 43 3.89 7.05 1.19
C TRP A 43 4.23 8.50 1.54
N LEU A 44 3.56 9.48 0.91
CA LEU A 44 3.68 10.89 1.26
C LEU A 44 3.17 11.15 2.68
N CYS A 45 2.02 10.57 3.07
CA CYS A 45 1.53 10.63 4.44
C CYS A 45 2.53 10.03 5.44
N VAL A 46 3.13 8.87 5.12
CA VAL A 46 4.14 8.24 5.97
C VAL A 46 5.37 9.14 6.13
N GLY A 47 5.87 9.74 5.05
CA GLY A 47 7.00 10.68 5.10
C GLY A 47 6.71 11.91 5.97
N PHE A 48 5.47 12.43 5.91
CA PHE A 48 5.05 13.55 6.75
C PHE A 48 5.02 13.18 8.24
N VAL A 49 4.42 12.02 8.57
CA VAL A 49 4.40 11.51 9.95
C VAL A 49 5.82 11.26 10.47
N ALA A 50 6.68 10.63 9.65
CA ALA A 50 8.08 10.40 10.00
C ALA A 50 8.84 11.72 10.24
N THR A 51 8.51 12.78 9.49
CA THR A 51 9.09 14.11 9.69
C THR A 51 8.69 14.70 11.04
N VAL A 52 7.43 14.60 11.44
CA VAL A 52 6.96 15.07 12.76
C VAL A 52 7.66 14.32 13.89
N VAL A 53 7.78 12.99 13.75
CA VAL A 53 8.47 12.14 14.73
C VAL A 53 9.96 12.51 14.82
N ALA A 54 10.64 12.69 13.69
CA ALA A 54 12.06 13.05 13.68
C ALA A 54 12.34 14.39 14.38
N GLN A 55 11.42 15.35 14.27
CA GLN A 55 11.51 16.62 15.00
C GLN A 55 11.31 16.46 16.51
N ALA A 56 10.41 15.55 16.92
CA ALA A 56 10.15 15.29 18.34
C ALA A 56 11.32 14.57 19.05
N PHE A 57 12.15 13.82 18.31
CA PHE A 57 13.27 13.05 18.86
C PHE A 57 14.61 13.80 18.92
N VAL A 58 14.68 15.07 18.51
CA VAL A 58 15.93 15.86 18.58
C VAL A 58 16.32 16.14 20.03
N LYS A 59 17.31 15.41 20.54
CA LYS A 59 17.93 15.63 21.85
C LYS A 59 19.21 16.46 21.71
N VAL A 60 19.52 17.25 22.75
CA VAL A 60 20.73 18.08 22.81
C VAL A 60 21.90 17.20 23.26
N THR A 61 22.88 17.03 22.38
CA THR A 61 24.13 16.34 22.70
C THR A 61 25.24 17.39 22.86
N PRO A 62 26.11 17.33 23.87
CA PRO A 62 27.06 18.40 24.23
C PRO A 62 28.10 18.75 23.14
N LYS A 63 28.20 17.95 22.07
CA LYS A 63 29.13 18.19 20.95
C LYS A 63 28.50 18.77 19.69
N ILE A 64 27.16 18.86 19.59
CA ILE A 64 26.50 19.31 18.35
C ILE A 64 25.38 20.32 18.64
N THR A 65 25.29 21.36 17.81
CA THR A 65 24.16 22.31 17.81
C THR A 65 22.87 21.59 17.39
N LYS A 66 21.75 21.94 18.02
CA LYS A 66 20.43 21.34 17.72
C LYS A 66 20.03 21.50 16.25
N GLN A 67 20.53 22.54 15.58
CA GLN A 67 20.18 22.88 14.21
C GLN A 67 20.77 21.88 13.21
N GLU A 68 22.04 21.49 13.40
CA GLU A 68 22.73 20.53 12.55
C GLU A 68 22.10 19.13 12.65
N SER A 69 21.80 18.69 13.88
CA SER A 69 21.14 17.41 14.12
C SER A 69 19.75 17.34 13.49
N ARG A 70 19.02 18.48 13.46
CA ARG A 70 17.70 18.57 12.84
C ARG A 70 17.78 18.45 11.31
N GLN A 71 18.74 19.11 10.68
CA GLN A 71 18.92 19.02 9.22
C GLN A 71 19.31 17.61 8.79
N LEU A 72 20.24 16.98 9.52
CA LEU A 72 20.65 15.61 9.22
C LEU A 72 19.50 14.61 9.37
N ALA A 73 18.69 14.74 10.44
CA ALA A 73 17.51 13.90 10.63
C ALA A 73 16.48 14.07 9.50
N LEU A 74 16.24 15.31 9.05
CA LEU A 74 15.33 15.58 7.93
C LEU A 74 15.81 14.91 6.64
N VAL A 75 17.08 15.08 6.28
CA VAL A 75 17.64 14.49 5.05
C VAL A 75 17.53 12.96 5.10
N VAL A 76 17.87 12.33 6.22
CA VAL A 76 17.80 10.87 6.36
C VAL A 76 16.37 10.35 6.24
N VAL A 77 15.39 11.02 6.85
CA VAL A 77 13.98 10.63 6.77
C VAL A 77 13.46 10.72 5.35
N TRP A 78 13.74 11.82 4.64
CA TRP A 78 13.29 11.99 3.26
C TRP A 78 13.97 11.03 2.29
N VAL A 79 15.29 10.86 2.39
CA VAL A 79 16.04 9.93 1.52
C VAL A 79 15.58 8.49 1.73
N SER A 80 15.42 8.05 2.97
CA SER A 80 14.93 6.69 3.26
C SER A 80 13.49 6.46 2.80
N THR A 81 12.60 7.44 3.02
CA THR A 81 11.19 7.36 2.56
C THR A 81 11.11 7.29 1.03
N ILE A 82 11.86 8.14 0.32
CA ILE A 82 11.88 8.14 -1.15
C ILE A 82 12.49 6.84 -1.68
N CYS A 83 13.59 6.36 -1.09
CA CYS A 83 14.24 5.11 -1.51
C CYS A 83 13.29 3.90 -1.37
N MET A 84 12.61 3.79 -0.22
CA MET A 84 11.66 2.71 0.03
C MET A 84 10.42 2.81 -0.87
N TRP A 85 9.93 4.02 -1.16
CA TRP A 85 8.85 4.26 -2.12
C TRP A 85 9.24 3.87 -3.55
N LEU A 86 10.45 4.23 -4.00
CA LEU A 86 10.96 3.86 -5.33
C LEU A 86 11.08 2.34 -5.48
N PHE A 87 11.61 1.66 -4.47
CA PHE A 87 11.68 0.19 -4.47
C PHE A 87 10.29 -0.44 -4.60
N TRP A 88 9.32 0.04 -3.82
CA TRP A 88 7.92 -0.41 -3.92
C TRP A 88 7.31 -0.13 -5.31
N ALA A 89 7.54 1.06 -5.86
CA ALA A 89 7.01 1.44 -7.17
C ALA A 89 7.59 0.57 -8.29
N PHE A 90 8.87 0.22 -8.23
CA PHE A 90 9.51 -0.65 -9.22
C PHE A 90 8.98 -2.09 -9.17
N VAL A 91 8.84 -2.69 -7.97
CA VAL A 91 8.27 -4.04 -7.88
C VAL A 91 6.81 -4.08 -8.32
N TYR A 92 6.05 -3.00 -8.07
CA TYR A 92 4.67 -2.86 -8.53
C TYR A 92 4.58 -2.79 -10.05
N MET A 93 5.44 -1.99 -10.70
CA MET A 93 5.49 -1.87 -12.16
C MET A 93 5.92 -3.18 -12.83
N HIS A 94 6.88 -3.90 -12.25
CA HIS A 94 7.36 -5.17 -12.80
C HIS A 94 6.25 -6.25 -12.84
N GLN A 95 5.25 -6.16 -11.97
CA GLN A 95 4.14 -7.12 -11.89
C GLN A 95 2.97 -6.77 -12.82
N MET A 96 2.92 -5.58 -13.43
CA MET A 96 1.77 -5.18 -14.27
C MET A 96 1.73 -5.86 -15.64
N VAL A 97 2.84 -6.42 -16.13
CA VAL A 97 2.87 -7.22 -17.35
C VAL A 97 3.73 -8.48 -17.13
N PRO A 98 3.19 -9.54 -16.53
CA PRO A 98 3.91 -10.79 -16.36
C PRO A 98 4.07 -11.50 -17.70
N ILE A 99 5.32 -11.77 -18.11
CA ILE A 99 5.64 -12.56 -19.31
C ILE A 99 5.61 -14.07 -19.00
N ILE A 100 5.78 -14.44 -17.73
CA ILE A 100 5.85 -15.84 -17.28
C ILE A 100 4.80 -16.03 -16.17
N TYR A 101 3.93 -17.01 -16.35
CA TYR A 101 2.95 -17.42 -15.36
C TYR A 101 3.44 -18.66 -14.60
N PRO A 102 3.22 -18.77 -13.28
CA PRO A 102 3.60 -19.95 -12.53
C PRO A 102 2.75 -21.17 -12.92
N VAL A 103 3.40 -22.31 -13.17
CA VAL A 103 2.74 -23.60 -13.40
C VAL A 103 2.70 -24.37 -12.08
N HIS A 104 1.49 -24.64 -11.58
CA HIS A 104 1.30 -25.44 -10.38
C HIS A 104 1.42 -26.92 -10.74
N LYS A 105 2.38 -27.65 -10.15
CA LYS A 105 2.43 -29.11 -10.24
C LYS A 105 1.58 -29.69 -9.10
N PRO A 106 0.49 -30.43 -9.38
CA PRO A 106 -0.21 -31.16 -8.33
C PRO A 106 0.73 -32.21 -7.72
N ILE A 107 0.71 -32.32 -6.40
CA ILE A 107 1.47 -33.32 -5.64
C ILE A 107 0.75 -34.65 -5.83
N ALA A 108 1.44 -35.64 -6.42
CA ALA A 108 0.98 -37.02 -6.58
C ALA A 108 1.52 -37.91 -5.46
#